data_AF-A0A8S3T195-F1
#
_entry.id   AF-A0A8S3T195-F1
#
_cell.length_a   1.000
_cell.length_b   1.000
_cell.length_c   1.000
_cell.angle_alpha   90.00
_cell.angle_beta   90.00
_cell.angle_gamma   90.00
#
_symmetry.space_group_name_H-M   'P 1'
#
loop_
_entity.id
_entity.type
_entity.pdbx_description
1 polymer ?
#
loop_
_entity_poly.entity_id
_entity_poly.type
_entity_poly.pdbx_seq_one_letter_code
_entity_poly.pdbx_strand_id
1 'polypeptide(L)'
;MASYEPSFIFCRNRNMPVCQECEGTDFDERDGLYFCQICMTQSQDLRREEEGEDGGTFYNVSSVITKKSERKKKVENKGRPWHSFEAFTIIIREQVKALIKLGASTKLKDVVLQLWCNYLSKTGTAFPEDENKMDVFMRKHMRQRERYPGSVECPDIQPVQFRKTWKKKYGVSKKIAEKDLENKKLMTALQNEEFYEGDNPTEQAVAEEPDYSSDEDEESSDPNQIRYMRRSVEFMTMLKTLCFCYIGTLYTDHLVTLSDIIRWADQKEIPYYKATSLLPTDMKFCAKDGPTFSTTVLKYENLEFETEKLIQYLNLNDVPDVSLQLLTSKYIVMLDLPGELHGFVINLIQPELRKEDDRRYNDMLAMGYIVTTLQLLLGLDDSTERELSHIAVELNNIFHNSEFTCFKKANTSILML
;
A
#
# COMPACT_ATOMS: atom_id res chain seq x y z
N MET A 1 5.84 12.05 57.68
CA MET A 1 7.20 12.46 57.29
C MET A 1 7.81 11.29 56.53
N ALA A 2 7.55 11.25 55.22
CA ALA A 2 8.12 10.27 54.31
C ALA A 2 9.39 10.89 53.72
N SER A 3 10.54 10.46 54.22
CA SER A 3 11.84 10.84 53.67
C SER A 3 12.18 9.90 52.53
N TYR A 4 12.22 10.47 51.33
CA TYR A 4 12.66 9.91 50.07
C TYR A 4 13.96 9.09 50.20
N GLU A 5 13.91 7.81 49.85
CA GLU A 5 15.09 7.02 49.47
C GLU A 5 15.32 7.22 47.96
N PRO A 6 16.47 7.74 47.50
CA PRO A 6 16.82 7.68 46.09
C PRO A 6 17.25 6.26 45.76
N SER A 7 16.34 5.51 45.15
CA SER A 7 16.59 4.22 44.53
C SER A 7 17.57 4.38 43.36
N PHE A 8 18.86 4.10 43.62
CA PHE A 8 19.86 3.96 42.57
C PHE A 8 19.59 2.69 41.76
N ILE A 9 19.01 2.88 40.58
CA ILE A 9 18.95 1.86 39.53
C ILE A 9 20.36 1.74 38.95
N PHE A 10 21.19 0.86 39.54
CA PHE A 10 22.44 0.47 38.91
C PHE A 10 22.15 -0.53 37.78
N CYS A 11 22.25 -0.04 36.55
CA CYS A 11 22.42 -0.88 35.37
C CYS A 11 23.55 -1.88 35.61
N ARG A 12 23.22 -3.18 35.58
CA ARG A 12 24.16 -4.29 35.59
C ARG A 12 25.07 -4.23 34.34
N ASN A 13 26.18 -3.52 34.44
CA ASN A 13 27.41 -3.83 33.73
C ASN A 13 28.52 -4.02 34.76
N ARG A 14 28.91 -5.29 34.96
CA ARG A 14 29.95 -5.69 35.90
C ARG A 14 31.32 -5.25 35.39
N ASN A 15 31.90 -4.27 36.06
CA ASN A 15 33.31 -4.21 36.47
C ASN A 15 33.43 -3.05 37.47
N MET A 16 33.36 -3.37 38.77
CA MET A 16 33.77 -2.39 39.78
C MET A 16 35.28 -2.20 39.67
N PRO A 17 35.79 -0.96 39.69
CA PRO A 17 37.22 -0.71 39.59
C PRO A 17 37.94 -1.32 40.81
N VAL A 18 39.02 -2.04 40.54
CA VAL A 18 39.90 -2.63 41.56
C VAL A 18 41.17 -1.79 41.66
N CYS A 19 41.76 -1.70 42.84
CA CYS A 19 43.01 -0.96 43.02
C CYS A 19 44.13 -1.66 42.23
N GLN A 20 44.83 -0.94 41.35
CA GLN A 20 45.89 -1.54 40.53
C GLN A 20 47.12 -2.00 41.32
N GLU A 21 47.31 -1.50 42.54
CA GLU A 21 48.48 -1.80 43.38
C GLU A 21 48.24 -2.95 44.37
N CYS A 22 46.99 -3.14 44.84
CA CYS A 22 46.69 -4.14 45.88
C CYS A 22 45.42 -4.96 45.61
N GLU A 23 44.78 -4.77 44.46
CA GLU A 23 43.53 -5.43 44.03
C GLU A 23 42.33 -5.25 44.98
N GLY A 24 42.45 -4.38 45.99
CA GLY A 24 41.37 -4.03 46.90
C GLY A 24 40.18 -3.39 46.16
N THR A 25 38.98 -3.75 46.58
CA THR A 25 37.71 -3.24 46.02
C THR A 25 37.14 -2.07 46.80
N ASP A 26 37.70 -1.76 47.97
CA ASP A 26 37.14 -0.82 48.91
C ASP A 26 37.92 0.51 48.88
N PHE A 27 37.20 1.59 48.57
CA PHE A 27 37.73 2.94 48.42
C PHE A 27 36.97 3.94 49.31
N ASP A 28 37.72 4.80 50.00
CA ASP A 28 37.20 5.91 50.78
C ASP A 28 37.24 7.21 49.98
N GLU A 29 36.19 8.02 50.10
CA GLU A 29 36.15 9.34 49.49
C GLU A 29 36.75 10.40 50.44
N ARG A 30 37.70 11.19 49.94
CA ARG A 30 38.22 12.39 50.61
C ARG A 30 38.39 13.51 49.60
N ASP A 31 37.79 14.67 49.87
CA ASP A 31 37.88 15.88 49.04
C ASP A 31 37.56 15.63 47.54
N GLY A 32 36.55 14.80 47.25
CA GLY A 32 36.11 14.49 45.89
C GLY A 32 36.99 13.50 45.12
N LEU A 33 38.01 12.92 45.78
CA LEU A 33 38.90 11.89 45.24
C LEU A 33 38.71 10.59 46.02
N TYR A 34 38.85 9.45 45.33
CA TYR A 34 38.68 8.12 45.93
C TYR A 34 40.05 7.46 46.16
N PHE A 35 40.29 7.00 47.40
CA PHE A 35 41.55 6.37 47.83
C PHE A 35 41.29 4.96 48.34
N CYS A 36 42.12 3.99 47.93
CA CYS A 36 41.98 2.62 48.39
C CYS A 36 42.20 2.51 49.90
N GLN A 37 41.32 1.85 50.64
CA GLN A 37 41.45 1.74 52.09
C GLN A 37 42.67 0.91 52.55
N ILE A 38 43.19 0.03 51.68
CA ILE A 38 44.29 -0.89 52.02
C ILE A 38 45.66 -0.24 51.81
N CYS A 39 45.87 0.43 50.67
CA CYS A 39 47.18 0.98 50.29
C CYS A 39 47.20 2.51 50.16
N MET A 40 46.07 3.18 50.37
CA MET A 40 45.90 4.63 50.20
C MET A 40 46.22 5.15 48.79
N THR A 41 46.35 4.26 47.80
CA THR A 41 46.55 4.66 46.41
C THR A 41 45.26 5.27 45.85
N GLN A 42 45.39 6.46 45.27
CA GLN A 42 44.29 7.18 44.62
C GLN A 42 43.82 6.41 43.38
N SER A 43 42.51 6.17 43.27
CA SER A 43 41.95 5.58 42.06
C SER A 43 41.87 6.63 40.94
N GLN A 44 42.24 6.25 39.72
CA GLN A 44 42.05 7.10 38.53
C GLN A 44 40.72 6.84 37.82
N ASP A 45 40.03 5.75 38.18
CA ASP A 45 38.81 5.28 37.50
C ASP A 45 37.51 5.75 38.16
N LEU A 46 37.54 6.16 39.43
CA LEU A 46 36.38 6.73 40.12
C LEU A 46 36.48 8.26 40.09
N ARG A 47 35.54 8.92 39.43
CA ARG A 47 35.30 10.36 39.57
C ARG A 47 33.86 10.60 40.03
N ARG A 48 33.65 11.66 40.79
CA ARG A 48 32.32 12.22 41.01
C ARG A 48 31.92 13.03 39.77
N GLU A 49 30.84 12.64 39.11
CA GLU A 49 30.17 13.48 38.12
C GLU A 49 29.15 14.36 38.86
N GLU A 50 29.32 15.68 38.78
CA GLU A 50 28.30 16.63 39.22
C GLU A 50 27.52 17.07 37.98
N GLU A 51 26.21 16.79 37.95
CA GLU A 51 25.31 17.34 36.93
C GLU A 51 25.16 18.85 37.17
N GLY A 52 25.65 19.66 36.25
CA GLY A 52 25.42 21.11 36.28
C GLY A 52 23.94 21.43 36.07
N GLU A 53 23.34 22.18 36.99
CA GLU A 53 22.01 22.78 36.82
C GLU A 53 22.08 23.90 35.77
N ASP A 54 22.09 23.55 34.49
CA ASP A 54 21.77 24.48 33.42
C ASP A 54 20.94 23.77 32.35
N GLY A 55 19.65 24.12 32.30
CA GLY A 55 18.68 23.58 31.35
C GLY A 55 19.02 23.96 29.91
N GLY A 56 19.74 23.07 29.22
CA GLY A 56 20.08 23.17 27.81
C GLY A 56 19.61 21.95 27.03
N THR A 57 18.83 22.19 25.99
CA THR A 57 18.20 21.26 25.04
C THR A 57 19.11 20.11 24.59
N PHE A 58 18.63 18.87 24.75
CA PHE A 58 19.31 17.64 24.30
C PHE A 58 19.50 17.61 22.77
N TYR A 59 20.72 17.80 22.28
CA TYR A 59 21.13 17.33 20.97
C TYR A 59 21.70 15.91 21.11
N ASN A 60 20.99 14.90 20.61
CA ASN A 60 21.47 13.53 20.56
C ASN A 60 22.63 13.41 19.55
N VAL A 61 23.88 13.62 19.98
CA VAL A 61 25.07 13.21 19.23
C VAL A 61 25.42 11.78 19.64
N SER A 62 24.77 10.81 19.01
CA SER A 62 25.21 9.41 19.11
C SER A 62 26.43 9.22 18.20
N SER A 63 27.61 9.03 18.78
CA SER A 63 28.78 8.60 18.03
C SER A 63 28.57 7.16 17.53
N VAL A 64 28.48 6.99 16.21
CA VAL A 64 28.41 5.66 15.59
C VAL A 64 29.80 5.02 15.66
N ILE A 65 30.05 4.21 16.68
CA ILE A 65 31.21 3.31 16.69
C ILE A 65 30.92 2.22 15.65
N THR A 66 31.49 2.37 14.46
CA THR A 66 31.45 1.34 13.42
C THR A 66 32.40 0.20 13.83
N LYS A 67 31.91 -0.75 14.64
CA LYS A 67 32.56 -2.06 14.72
C LYS A 67 32.41 -2.73 13.35
N LYS A 68 33.49 -2.75 12.56
CA LYS A 68 33.62 -3.60 11.38
C LYS A 68 33.60 -5.07 11.84
N SER A 69 32.39 -5.59 12.05
CA SER A 69 32.16 -7.02 12.03
C SER A 69 32.27 -7.44 10.57
N GLU A 70 33.32 -8.19 10.22
CA GLU A 70 33.32 -8.99 9.00
C GLU A 70 32.25 -10.07 9.15
N ARG A 71 30.98 -9.69 8.97
CA ARG A 71 29.92 -10.64 8.68
C ARG A 71 30.32 -11.31 7.37
N LYS A 72 30.72 -12.58 7.44
CA LYS A 72 30.79 -13.45 6.25
C LYS A 72 29.50 -13.20 5.47
N LYS A 73 29.61 -12.67 4.25
CA LYS A 73 28.46 -12.48 3.36
C LYS A 73 27.80 -13.85 3.23
N LYS A 74 26.64 -14.06 3.86
CA LYS A 74 25.81 -15.20 3.51
C LYS A 74 25.58 -15.08 2.01
N VAL A 75 25.79 -16.17 1.28
CA VAL A 75 25.32 -16.24 -0.11
C VAL A 75 23.80 -16.16 0.00
N GLU A 76 23.27 -14.96 -0.15
CA GLU A 76 21.84 -14.74 -0.15
C GLU A 76 21.28 -15.42 -1.39
N ASN A 77 20.21 -16.19 -1.23
CA ASN A 77 19.49 -16.74 -2.37
C ASN A 77 18.77 -15.59 -3.07
N LYS A 78 19.38 -15.10 -4.15
CA LYS A 78 18.90 -13.99 -4.98
C LYS A 78 17.73 -14.39 -5.90
N GLY A 79 17.39 -15.68 -5.93
CA GLY A 79 16.35 -16.20 -6.81
C GLY A 79 16.73 -16.10 -8.29
N ARG A 80 15.72 -16.02 -9.16
CA ARG A 80 15.90 -15.81 -10.61
C ARG A 80 15.50 -14.38 -11.00
N PRO A 81 15.97 -13.87 -12.15
CA PRO A 81 15.40 -12.65 -12.73
C PRO A 81 13.94 -12.86 -13.14
N TRP A 82 13.10 -11.85 -12.93
CA TRP A 82 11.68 -11.84 -13.26
C TRP A 82 11.18 -10.42 -13.53
N HIS A 83 10.07 -10.27 -14.26
CA HIS A 83 9.45 -8.99 -14.64
C HIS A 83 8.18 -8.72 -13.84
N SER A 84 7.83 -7.46 -13.56
CA SER A 84 6.63 -7.13 -12.76
C SER A 84 5.35 -7.65 -13.41
N PHE A 85 5.26 -7.60 -14.75
CA PHE A 85 4.14 -8.15 -15.52
C PHE A 85 3.99 -9.67 -15.37
N GLU A 86 5.09 -10.40 -15.16
CA GLU A 86 5.06 -11.83 -14.86
C GLU A 86 4.36 -12.08 -13.52
N ALA A 87 4.72 -11.31 -12.49
CA ALA A 87 4.07 -11.39 -11.19
C ALA A 87 2.60 -10.98 -11.25
N PHE A 88 2.24 -9.90 -11.95
CA PHE A 88 0.83 -9.53 -12.15
C PHE A 88 0.04 -10.64 -12.86
N THR A 89 0.63 -11.29 -13.88
CA THR A 89 0.00 -12.41 -14.58
C THR A 89 -0.28 -13.58 -13.62
N ILE A 90 0.68 -13.93 -12.75
CA ILE A 90 0.49 -14.98 -11.74
C ILE A 90 -0.64 -14.61 -10.78
N ILE A 91 -0.64 -13.37 -10.28
CA ILE A 91 -1.66 -12.87 -9.34
C ILE A 91 -3.05 -12.92 -9.97
N ILE A 92 -3.24 -12.37 -11.17
CA ILE A 92 -4.52 -12.38 -11.89
C ILE A 92 -4.98 -13.83 -12.10
N ARG A 93 -4.08 -14.74 -12.47
CA ARG A 93 -4.42 -16.16 -12.66
C ARG A 93 -4.93 -16.81 -11.37
N GLU A 94 -4.30 -16.55 -10.23
CA GLU A 94 -4.75 -17.10 -8.94
C GLU A 94 -6.06 -16.45 -8.47
N GLN A 95 -6.27 -15.15 -8.74
CA GLN A 95 -7.55 -14.48 -8.47
C GLN A 95 -8.70 -15.07 -9.29
N VAL A 96 -8.48 -15.33 -10.58
CA VAL A 96 -9.46 -16.00 -11.45
C VAL A 96 -9.77 -17.42 -10.95
N LYS A 97 -8.76 -18.19 -10.54
CA LYS A 97 -8.99 -19.53 -9.95
C LYS A 97 -9.84 -19.45 -8.68
N ALA A 98 -9.60 -18.44 -7.84
CA ALA A 98 -10.40 -18.22 -6.65
C ALA A 98 -11.86 -17.89 -7.01
N LEU A 99 -12.09 -17.02 -7.99
CA LEU A 99 -13.44 -16.71 -8.49
C LEU A 99 -14.17 -17.93 -9.05
N ILE A 100 -13.48 -18.77 -9.83
CA ILE A 100 -14.08 -20.03 -10.34
C ILE A 100 -14.45 -20.96 -9.18
N LYS A 101 -13.63 -21.02 -8.12
CA LYS A 101 -13.94 -21.79 -6.92
C LYS A 101 -15.17 -21.25 -6.16
N LEU A 102 -15.43 -19.95 -6.24
CA LEU A 102 -16.61 -19.29 -5.69
C LEU A 102 -17.89 -19.47 -6.54
N GLY A 103 -17.79 -20.18 -7.68
CA GLY A 103 -18.94 -20.50 -8.53
C GLY A 103 -18.97 -19.74 -9.86
N ALA A 104 -17.98 -18.91 -10.16
CA ALA A 104 -17.89 -18.25 -11.47
C ALA A 104 -17.65 -19.26 -12.60
N SER A 105 -18.14 -18.92 -13.80
CA SER A 105 -18.00 -19.74 -15.00
C SER A 105 -16.53 -20.04 -15.34
N THR A 106 -16.23 -21.26 -15.78
CA THR A 106 -14.88 -21.64 -16.21
C THR A 106 -14.37 -20.84 -17.40
N LYS A 107 -15.29 -20.27 -18.20
CA LYS A 107 -14.99 -19.35 -19.31
C LYS A 107 -14.30 -18.06 -18.86
N LEU A 108 -14.44 -17.69 -17.58
CA LEU A 108 -13.81 -16.49 -17.00
C LEU A 108 -12.30 -16.45 -17.26
N LYS A 109 -11.65 -17.62 -17.21
CA LYS A 109 -10.22 -17.74 -17.47
C LYS A 109 -9.84 -17.22 -18.85
N ASP A 110 -10.57 -17.62 -19.88
CA ASP A 110 -10.24 -17.29 -21.26
C ASP A 110 -10.54 -15.81 -21.55
N VAL A 111 -11.65 -15.29 -21.01
CA VAL A 111 -12.02 -13.88 -21.13
C VAL A 111 -10.99 -12.97 -20.45
N VAL A 112 -10.64 -13.25 -19.19
CA VAL A 112 -9.64 -12.44 -18.47
C VAL A 112 -8.27 -12.52 -19.15
N LEU A 113 -7.89 -13.69 -19.69
CA LEU A 113 -6.66 -13.83 -20.46
C LEU A 113 -6.68 -12.96 -21.72
N GLN A 114 -7.79 -12.93 -22.48
CA GLN A 114 -7.92 -12.07 -23.66
C GLN A 114 -7.84 -10.58 -23.30
N LEU A 115 -8.52 -10.16 -22.23
CA LEU A 115 -8.43 -8.79 -21.71
C LEU A 115 -6.99 -8.42 -21.31
N TRP A 116 -6.30 -9.35 -20.64
CA TRP A 116 -4.92 -9.16 -20.21
C TRP A 116 -3.94 -9.07 -21.39
N CYS A 117 -4.08 -9.94 -22.38
CA CYS A 117 -3.27 -9.89 -23.61
C CYS A 117 -3.51 -8.59 -24.38
N ASN A 118 -4.76 -8.14 -24.54
CA ASN A 118 -5.07 -6.85 -25.18
C ASN A 118 -4.42 -5.68 -24.43
N TYR A 119 -4.46 -5.68 -23.10
CA TYR A 119 -3.76 -4.69 -22.31
C TYR A 119 -2.25 -4.67 -22.58
N LEU A 120 -1.59 -5.83 -22.53
CA LEU A 120 -0.15 -5.95 -22.76
C LEU A 120 0.27 -5.52 -24.18
N SER A 121 -0.57 -5.81 -25.18
CA SER A 121 -0.38 -5.34 -26.55
C SER A 121 -0.44 -3.82 -26.63
N LYS A 122 -1.44 -3.19 -26.00
CA LYS A 122 -1.60 -1.72 -26.00
C LYS A 122 -0.51 -1.00 -25.22
N THR A 123 -0.03 -1.55 -24.12
CA THR A 123 1.12 -0.99 -23.40
C THR A 123 2.45 -1.23 -24.12
N GLY A 124 2.46 -2.05 -25.19
CA GLY A 124 3.64 -2.46 -25.93
C GLY A 124 4.61 -3.30 -25.10
N THR A 125 4.11 -3.96 -24.05
CA THR A 125 4.91 -4.80 -23.15
C THR A 125 5.06 -6.22 -23.70
N ALA A 126 4.00 -6.76 -24.33
CA ALA A 126 4.02 -8.05 -24.99
C ALA A 126 3.04 -8.05 -26.16
N PHE A 127 3.35 -8.81 -27.21
CA PHE A 127 2.54 -8.89 -28.44
C PHE A 127 2.25 -7.51 -29.09
N PRO A 128 3.24 -6.60 -29.22
CA PRO A 128 3.02 -5.35 -29.92
C PRO A 128 2.81 -5.61 -31.43
N GLU A 129 1.90 -4.86 -32.05
CA GLU A 129 1.72 -4.90 -33.52
C GLU A 129 2.97 -4.40 -34.26
N ASP A 130 3.70 -3.47 -33.65
CA ASP A 130 4.96 -2.89 -34.14
C ASP A 130 6.05 -3.03 -33.05
N GLU A 131 7.17 -3.70 -33.35
CA GLU A 131 8.25 -3.97 -32.36
C GLU A 131 8.84 -2.72 -31.69
N ASN A 132 8.75 -1.55 -32.36
CA ASN A 132 9.28 -0.27 -31.86
C ASN A 132 8.28 0.56 -31.04
N LYS A 133 7.06 0.04 -30.83
CA LYS A 133 5.92 0.80 -30.32
C LYS A 133 5.62 0.42 -28.88
N MET A 134 6.62 0.58 -28.02
CA MET A 134 6.33 0.66 -26.58
C MET A 134 5.60 1.99 -26.32
N ASP A 135 4.56 1.94 -25.50
CA ASP A 135 3.81 3.13 -25.15
C ASP A 135 4.74 4.24 -24.61
N VAL A 136 4.53 5.49 -25.01
CA VAL A 136 5.41 6.62 -24.65
C VAL A 136 5.41 6.82 -23.14
N PHE A 137 4.25 6.69 -22.50
CA PHE A 137 4.12 6.81 -21.06
C PHE A 137 4.87 5.67 -20.37
N MET A 138 4.75 4.43 -20.86
CA MET A 138 5.49 3.28 -20.32
C MET A 138 7.01 3.40 -20.48
N ARG A 139 7.49 3.92 -21.62
CA ARG A 139 8.92 4.22 -21.83
C ARG A 139 9.46 5.22 -20.81
N LYS A 140 8.69 6.27 -20.52
CA LYS A 140 9.09 7.31 -19.58
C LYS A 140 9.05 6.82 -18.12
N HIS A 141 8.05 6.02 -17.76
CA HIS A 141 7.77 5.62 -16.38
C HIS A 141 8.05 4.14 -16.10
N MET A 142 9.05 3.59 -16.80
CA MET A 142 9.40 2.19 -16.65
C MET A 142 9.87 1.90 -15.22
N ARG A 143 9.37 0.81 -14.61
CA ARG A 143 9.82 0.48 -13.25
C ARG A 143 11.26 0.01 -13.30
N GLN A 144 11.93 0.09 -12.15
CA GLN A 144 13.36 -0.21 -12.07
C GLN A 144 13.70 -1.63 -12.53
N ARG A 145 12.81 -2.59 -12.28
CA ARG A 145 12.95 -3.98 -12.68
C ARG A 145 12.96 -4.15 -14.20
N GLU A 146 12.07 -3.45 -14.90
CA GLU A 146 12.03 -3.44 -16.36
C GLU A 146 13.16 -2.59 -16.97
N ARG A 147 13.58 -1.51 -16.29
CA ARG A 147 14.68 -0.64 -16.75
C ARG A 147 16.05 -1.29 -16.63
N TYR A 148 16.26 -2.07 -15.57
CA TYR A 148 17.52 -2.75 -15.29
C TYR A 148 17.24 -4.22 -14.96
N PRO A 149 16.90 -5.03 -15.98
CA PRO A 149 16.60 -6.44 -15.77
C PRO A 149 17.84 -7.18 -15.24
N GLY A 150 17.63 -8.06 -14.26
CA GLY A 150 18.68 -8.94 -13.76
C GLY A 150 19.07 -9.99 -14.81
N SER A 151 20.32 -10.44 -14.77
CA SER A 151 20.77 -11.58 -15.57
C SER A 151 20.67 -12.88 -14.76
N VAL A 152 20.79 -14.03 -15.43
CA VAL A 152 20.83 -15.33 -14.73
C VAL A 152 22.04 -15.41 -13.78
N GLU A 153 23.16 -14.77 -14.17
CA GLU A 153 24.40 -14.72 -13.39
C GLU A 153 24.31 -13.70 -12.23
N CYS A 154 23.56 -12.61 -12.41
CA CYS A 154 23.30 -11.61 -11.40
C CYS A 154 21.80 -11.25 -11.38
N PRO A 155 20.98 -12.03 -10.64
CA PRO A 155 19.53 -11.81 -10.55
C PRO A 155 19.15 -10.49 -9.86
N ASP A 156 20.08 -9.86 -9.15
CA ASP A 156 19.84 -8.59 -8.47
C ASP A 156 19.65 -7.46 -9.47
N ILE A 157 18.59 -6.67 -9.25
CA ILE A 157 18.41 -5.39 -9.92
C ILE A 157 19.56 -4.49 -9.49
N GLN A 158 20.40 -4.08 -10.43
CA GLN A 158 21.54 -3.22 -10.11
C GLN A 158 21.02 -1.94 -9.42
N PRO A 159 21.59 -1.55 -8.28
CA PRO A 159 21.22 -0.30 -7.64
C PRO A 159 21.53 0.83 -8.62
N VAL A 160 20.57 1.75 -8.80
CA VAL A 160 20.84 3.02 -9.49
C VAL A 160 22.06 3.62 -8.79
N GLN A 161 23.19 3.67 -9.49
CA GLN A 161 24.33 4.40 -8.99
C GLN A 161 23.88 5.85 -8.97
N PHE A 162 23.47 6.35 -7.81
CA PHE A 162 23.39 7.79 -7.61
C PHE A 162 24.79 8.30 -7.92
N ARG A 163 24.99 8.89 -9.11
CA ARG A 163 26.15 9.73 -9.34
C ARG A 163 26.19 10.67 -8.15
N LYS A 164 27.39 10.91 -7.62
CA LYS A 164 27.64 11.69 -6.41
C LYS A 164 27.29 13.18 -6.60
N THR A 165 26.17 13.51 -7.23
CA THR A 165 25.64 14.84 -7.51
C THR A 165 25.01 15.47 -6.27
N TRP A 166 24.67 14.69 -5.23
CA TRP A 166 24.28 15.26 -3.93
C TRP A 166 25.40 16.12 -3.32
N LYS A 167 26.67 15.83 -3.65
CA LYS A 167 27.79 16.72 -3.30
C LYS A 167 27.83 18.00 -4.12
N LYS A 168 27.31 18.03 -5.36
CA LYS A 168 27.24 19.26 -6.20
C LYS A 168 26.16 20.24 -5.71
N LYS A 169 25.06 19.76 -5.13
CA LYS A 169 23.92 20.63 -4.71
C LYS A 169 24.23 21.51 -3.49
N TYR A 170 25.17 21.07 -2.63
CA TYR A 170 25.60 21.84 -1.44
C TYR A 170 27.13 21.90 -1.25
N GLY A 171 27.90 21.66 -2.30
CA GLY A 171 29.34 21.58 -2.18
C GLY A 171 30.02 21.84 -3.50
N VAL A 172 30.50 23.08 -3.64
CA VAL A 172 31.51 23.51 -4.61
C VAL A 172 32.49 22.35 -4.84
N SER A 173 32.62 21.92 -6.10
CA SER A 173 33.57 20.87 -6.48
C SER A 173 34.91 21.18 -5.85
N LYS A 174 35.61 20.20 -5.27
CA LYS A 174 36.93 20.40 -4.64
C LYS A 174 37.87 21.23 -5.53
N LYS A 175 37.80 21.01 -6.86
CA LYS A 175 38.54 21.77 -7.87
C LYS A 175 38.12 23.23 -8.01
N ILE A 176 36.83 23.54 -7.88
CA ILE A 176 36.31 24.91 -7.91
C ILE A 176 36.65 25.62 -6.61
N ALA A 177 36.58 24.94 -5.46
CA ALA A 177 36.97 25.52 -4.17
C ALA A 177 38.48 25.76 -4.06
N GLU A 178 39.29 24.86 -4.64
CA GLU A 178 40.74 25.06 -4.79
C GLU A 178 41.04 26.22 -5.74
N LYS A 179 40.36 26.30 -6.91
CA LYS A 179 40.51 27.40 -7.87
C LYS A 179 40.04 28.75 -7.30
N ASP A 180 38.96 28.78 -6.53
CA ASP A 180 38.46 29.99 -5.86
C ASP A 180 39.37 30.44 -4.72
N LEU A 181 39.99 29.50 -4.00
CA LEU A 181 40.97 29.82 -2.97
C LEU A 181 42.28 30.33 -3.59
N GLU A 182 42.69 29.75 -4.71
CA GLU A 182 43.86 30.17 -5.48
C GLU A 182 43.64 31.55 -6.11
N ASN A 183 42.47 31.77 -6.73
CA ASN A 183 42.06 33.09 -7.23
C ASN A 183 41.97 34.11 -6.10
N LYS A 184 41.38 33.78 -4.94
CA LYS A 184 41.36 34.71 -3.79
C LYS A 184 42.76 35.06 -3.30
N LYS A 185 43.67 34.08 -3.22
CA LYS A 185 45.07 34.33 -2.86
C LYS A 185 45.77 35.22 -3.89
N LEU A 186 45.51 35.01 -5.18
CA LEU A 186 46.03 35.84 -6.26
C LEU A 186 45.51 37.28 -6.14
N MET A 187 44.20 37.45 -5.94
CA MET A 187 43.55 38.77 -5.78
C MET A 187 44.04 39.53 -4.54
N THR A 188 44.34 38.82 -3.44
CA THR A 188 44.92 39.43 -2.24
C THR A 188 46.42 39.75 -2.40
N ALA A 189 47.16 38.98 -3.20
CA ALA A 189 48.57 39.26 -3.49
C ALA A 189 48.74 40.47 -4.43
N LEU A 190 47.83 40.64 -5.39
CA LEU A 190 47.86 41.71 -6.39
C LEU A 190 47.17 43.01 -5.91
N GLN A 191 46.65 43.04 -4.69
CA GLN A 191 45.81 44.12 -4.16
C GLN A 191 46.54 45.47 -3.98
N ASN A 192 47.88 45.46 -3.96
CA ASN A 192 48.73 46.64 -3.77
C ASN A 192 49.71 46.87 -4.93
N GLU A 193 49.53 46.19 -6.07
CA GLU A 193 50.38 46.37 -7.25
C GLU A 193 49.69 47.32 -8.25
N GLU A 194 50.44 48.32 -8.74
CA GLU A 194 49.95 49.26 -9.75
C GLU A 194 50.13 48.62 -11.13
N PHE A 195 49.02 48.24 -11.77
CA PHE A 195 48.99 47.70 -13.14
C PHE A 195 48.80 48.81 -14.17
N TYR A 196 49.43 48.66 -15.34
CA TYR A 196 49.21 49.55 -16.48
C TYR A 196 47.79 49.37 -17.05
N GLU A 197 47.21 50.43 -17.64
CA GLU A 197 45.89 50.38 -18.28
C GLU A 197 45.85 49.27 -19.34
N GLY A 198 44.90 48.34 -19.19
CA GLY A 198 44.65 47.23 -20.12
C GLY A 198 45.37 45.91 -19.81
N ASP A 199 46.23 45.87 -18.79
CA ASP A 199 46.97 44.66 -18.38
C ASP A 199 46.58 44.21 -16.95
N ASN A 200 45.37 44.58 -16.52
CA ASN A 200 44.85 44.23 -15.20
C ASN A 200 44.14 42.86 -15.25
N PRO A 201 44.72 41.79 -14.68
CA PRO A 201 44.15 40.44 -14.73
C PRO A 201 42.82 40.32 -13.97
N THR A 202 42.42 41.34 -13.19
CA THR A 202 41.16 41.34 -12.45
C THR A 202 39.94 41.74 -13.28
N GLU A 203 40.13 42.32 -14.47
CA GLU A 203 39.03 42.78 -15.35
C GLU A 203 38.54 41.69 -16.34
N GLN A 204 39.31 40.64 -16.58
CA GLN A 204 39.00 39.59 -17.57
C GLN A 204 38.06 38.47 -17.08
N ALA A 205 37.60 38.50 -15.81
CA ALA A 205 36.89 37.40 -15.18
C ALA A 205 35.38 37.27 -15.50
N VAL A 206 34.83 37.97 -16.50
CA VAL A 206 33.36 38.05 -16.73
C VAL A 206 32.87 37.40 -18.03
N ALA A 207 33.68 36.62 -18.75
CA ALA A 207 33.23 36.00 -19.99
C ALA A 207 33.64 34.52 -20.13
N GLU A 208 32.90 33.62 -19.51
CA GLU A 208 32.83 32.21 -19.93
C GLU A 208 31.37 31.74 -19.96
N GLU A 209 30.92 31.28 -21.13
CA GLU A 209 29.55 30.88 -21.45
C GLU A 209 29.08 29.62 -20.69
N PRO A 210 27.76 29.45 -20.44
CA PRO A 210 27.24 28.24 -19.83
C PRO A 210 27.29 27.04 -20.80
N ASP A 211 28.05 26.02 -20.41
CA ASP A 211 28.09 24.69 -21.01
C ASP A 211 26.72 24.00 -20.91
N TYR A 212 26.07 23.82 -22.07
CA TYR A 212 24.79 23.13 -22.23
C TYR A 212 25.03 21.61 -22.26
N SER A 213 25.39 21.02 -21.11
CA SER A 213 25.34 19.55 -20.95
C SER A 213 24.01 19.15 -20.32
N SER A 214 23.15 18.50 -21.10
CA SER A 214 21.88 17.91 -20.67
C SER A 214 22.08 16.77 -19.67
N ASP A 215 22.14 17.13 -18.38
CA ASP A 215 22.06 16.20 -17.25
C ASP A 215 20.57 15.90 -16.92
N GLU A 216 19.91 15.05 -17.72
CA GLU A 216 18.64 14.44 -17.32
C GLU A 216 18.89 13.22 -16.41
N ASP A 217 19.19 13.44 -15.13
CA ASP A 217 19.12 12.38 -14.10
C ASP A 217 18.97 13.02 -12.68
N GLU A 218 17.89 13.78 -12.48
CA GLU A 218 17.33 14.08 -11.15
C GLU A 218 15.94 13.44 -11.02
N GLU A 219 15.85 12.16 -10.65
CA GLU A 219 14.57 11.59 -10.17
C GLU A 219 14.53 11.59 -8.63
N SER A 220 14.39 12.79 -8.06
CA SER A 220 13.49 12.95 -6.92
C SER A 220 12.09 13.18 -7.51
N SER A 221 11.43 12.11 -7.93
CA SER A 221 10.10 12.22 -8.53
C SER A 221 9.16 12.95 -7.57
N ASP A 222 8.64 14.10 -8.00
CA ASP A 222 7.62 14.87 -7.29
C ASP A 222 6.49 13.91 -6.85
N PRO A 223 6.08 13.89 -5.56
CA PRO A 223 4.98 13.07 -5.08
C PRO A 223 3.72 13.16 -5.95
N ASN A 224 3.45 14.31 -6.57
CA ASN A 224 2.34 14.49 -7.51
C ASN A 224 2.54 13.73 -8.82
N GLN A 225 3.76 13.68 -9.35
CA GLN A 225 4.07 12.90 -10.55
C GLN A 225 3.92 11.40 -10.29
N ILE A 226 4.36 10.91 -9.12
CA ILE A 226 4.17 9.49 -8.72
C ILE A 226 2.66 9.17 -8.64
N ARG A 227 1.87 10.07 -8.06
CA ARG A 227 0.42 9.89 -7.95
C ARG A 227 -0.27 9.90 -9.31
N TYR A 228 0.12 10.82 -10.19
CA TYR A 228 -0.37 10.89 -11.57
C TYR A 228 -0.04 9.59 -12.31
N MET A 229 1.22 9.15 -12.24
CA MET A 229 1.69 7.93 -12.88
C MET A 229 0.86 6.71 -12.43
N ARG A 230 0.65 6.53 -11.13
CA ARG A 230 -0.15 5.40 -10.61
C ARG A 230 -1.62 5.41 -11.03
N ARG A 231 -2.17 6.58 -11.34
CA ARG A 231 -3.56 6.78 -11.81
C ARG A 231 -3.71 6.65 -13.33
N SER A 232 -2.61 6.63 -14.07
CA SER A 232 -2.64 6.32 -15.50
C SER A 232 -3.07 4.86 -15.70
N VAL A 233 -3.73 4.59 -16.82
CA VAL A 233 -4.31 3.28 -17.12
C VAL A 233 -3.22 2.31 -17.55
N GLU A 234 -2.23 2.83 -18.26
CA GLU A 234 -1.02 2.17 -18.73
C GLU A 234 -0.16 1.68 -17.56
N PHE A 235 -0.19 2.37 -16.41
CA PHE A 235 0.54 1.93 -15.23
C PHE A 235 -0.25 0.89 -14.41
N MET A 236 0.15 -0.38 -14.54
CA MET A 236 -0.45 -1.48 -13.77
C MET A 236 -0.32 -1.28 -12.24
N THR A 237 -1.34 -1.66 -11.49
CA THR A 237 -1.34 -1.67 -10.01
C THR A 237 -2.05 -2.90 -9.48
N MET A 238 -1.87 -3.20 -8.20
CA MET A 238 -2.61 -4.30 -7.55
C MET A 238 -4.14 -4.13 -7.71
N LEU A 239 -4.66 -2.90 -7.60
CA LEU A 239 -6.09 -2.64 -7.74
C LEU A 239 -6.61 -3.05 -9.13
N LYS A 240 -5.86 -2.71 -10.20
CA LYS A 240 -6.22 -3.04 -11.58
C LYS A 240 -6.29 -4.56 -11.82
N THR A 241 -5.55 -5.39 -11.05
CA THR A 241 -5.69 -6.87 -11.15
C THR A 241 -7.11 -7.35 -10.84
N LEU A 242 -7.77 -6.73 -9.85
CA LEU A 242 -9.17 -7.00 -9.55
C LEU A 242 -10.10 -6.42 -10.60
N CYS A 243 -9.80 -5.25 -11.17
CA CYS A 243 -10.57 -4.68 -12.27
C CYS A 243 -10.61 -5.63 -13.48
N PHE A 244 -9.49 -6.24 -13.86
CA PHE A 244 -9.47 -7.26 -14.93
C PHE A 244 -10.40 -8.43 -14.62
N CYS A 245 -10.34 -8.93 -13.39
CA CYS A 245 -11.22 -10.01 -12.95
C CYS A 245 -12.70 -9.59 -13.01
N TYR A 246 -13.02 -8.39 -12.54
CA TYR A 246 -14.38 -7.85 -12.55
C TYR A 246 -14.93 -7.66 -13.97
N ILE A 247 -14.16 -7.05 -14.87
CA ILE A 247 -14.56 -6.90 -16.28
C ILE A 247 -14.80 -8.29 -16.89
N GLY A 248 -13.94 -9.27 -16.59
CA GLY A 248 -14.14 -10.65 -17.03
C GLY A 248 -15.42 -11.28 -16.49
N THR A 249 -15.79 -10.99 -15.24
CA THR A 249 -17.05 -11.47 -14.68
C THR A 249 -18.25 -10.86 -15.40
N LEU A 250 -18.23 -9.58 -15.79
CA LEU A 250 -19.34 -8.96 -16.53
C LEU A 250 -19.70 -9.71 -17.83
N TYR A 251 -18.71 -10.30 -18.51
CA TYR A 251 -18.93 -11.09 -19.73
C TYR A 251 -19.34 -12.56 -19.49
N THR A 252 -19.10 -13.09 -18.30
CA THR A 252 -19.28 -14.54 -18.04
C THR A 252 -20.34 -14.85 -17.00
N ASP A 253 -20.59 -13.93 -16.08
CA ASP A 253 -21.56 -14.00 -15.00
C ASP A 253 -22.13 -12.60 -14.72
N HIS A 254 -23.37 -12.40 -15.14
CA HIS A 254 -24.04 -11.09 -15.07
C HIS A 254 -24.53 -10.72 -13.65
N LEU A 255 -24.30 -11.57 -12.64
CA LEU A 255 -24.77 -11.31 -11.26
C LEU A 255 -23.67 -10.84 -10.30
N VAL A 256 -22.40 -10.88 -10.70
CA VAL A 256 -21.28 -10.44 -9.86
C VAL A 256 -21.19 -8.91 -9.89
N THR A 257 -21.26 -8.28 -8.71
CA THR A 257 -21.11 -6.82 -8.58
C THR A 257 -19.72 -6.43 -8.09
N LEU A 258 -19.38 -5.14 -8.20
CA LEU A 258 -18.16 -4.58 -7.58
C LEU A 258 -18.12 -4.83 -6.07
N SER A 259 -19.28 -4.72 -5.41
CA SER A 259 -19.39 -4.99 -3.96
C SER A 259 -19.04 -6.42 -3.61
N ASP A 260 -19.40 -7.39 -4.46
CA ASP A 260 -18.99 -8.78 -4.26
C ASP A 260 -17.47 -8.94 -4.35
N ILE A 261 -16.83 -8.33 -5.35
CA ILE A 261 -15.36 -8.38 -5.52
C ILE A 261 -14.65 -7.79 -4.28
N ILE A 262 -15.14 -6.65 -3.78
CA ILE A 262 -14.59 -6.01 -2.57
C ILE A 262 -14.78 -6.93 -1.37
N ARG A 263 -16.01 -7.43 -1.16
CA ARG A 263 -16.33 -8.34 -0.05
C ARG A 263 -15.47 -9.59 -0.06
N TRP A 264 -15.32 -10.25 -1.21
CA TRP A 264 -14.51 -11.46 -1.35
C TRP A 264 -13.01 -11.21 -1.14
N ALA A 265 -12.51 -10.04 -1.54
CA ALA A 265 -11.13 -9.64 -1.25
C ALA A 265 -10.92 -9.39 0.26
N ASP A 266 -11.85 -8.72 0.92
CA ASP A 266 -11.81 -8.45 2.37
C ASP A 266 -11.97 -9.74 3.20
N GLN A 267 -12.82 -10.66 2.75
CA GLN A 267 -12.98 -12.01 3.31
C GLN A 267 -11.81 -12.95 3.01
N LYS A 268 -10.83 -12.50 2.21
CA LYS A 268 -9.63 -13.26 1.79
C LYS A 268 -9.94 -14.49 0.93
N GLU A 269 -11.12 -14.54 0.33
CA GLU A 269 -11.48 -15.57 -0.63
C GLU A 269 -10.75 -15.32 -1.95
N ILE A 270 -10.64 -14.06 -2.36
CA ILE A 270 -9.80 -13.62 -3.47
C ILE A 270 -8.47 -13.08 -2.92
N PRO A 271 -7.32 -13.59 -3.40
CA PRO A 271 -6.03 -13.13 -2.92
C PRO A 271 -5.70 -11.73 -3.47
N TYR A 272 -5.85 -10.72 -2.62
CA TYR A 272 -5.47 -9.34 -2.91
C TYR A 272 -4.43 -8.81 -1.89
N TYR A 273 -4.80 -8.67 -0.62
CA TYR A 273 -3.94 -8.10 0.43
C TYR A 273 -2.64 -8.88 0.69
N LYS A 274 -2.62 -10.19 0.41
CA LYS A 274 -1.44 -11.06 0.54
C LYS A 274 -1.01 -11.68 -0.79
N ALA A 275 -1.26 -11.00 -1.91
CA ALA A 275 -0.97 -11.53 -3.23
C ALA A 275 0.53 -11.85 -3.46
N THR A 276 1.45 -11.18 -2.76
CA THR A 276 2.89 -11.48 -2.83
C THR A 276 3.25 -12.88 -2.36
N SER A 277 2.43 -13.50 -1.51
CA SER A 277 2.63 -14.89 -1.05
C SER A 277 2.29 -15.94 -2.11
N LEU A 278 1.57 -15.56 -3.17
CA LEU A 278 1.26 -16.45 -4.29
C LEU A 278 2.44 -16.63 -5.24
N LEU A 279 3.42 -15.73 -5.16
CA LEU A 279 4.53 -15.73 -6.10
C LEU A 279 5.51 -16.86 -5.77
N PRO A 280 6.11 -17.48 -6.79
CA PRO A 280 7.12 -18.51 -6.62
C PRO A 280 8.27 -18.08 -5.70
N THR A 281 8.81 -19.01 -4.91
CA THR A 281 9.83 -18.68 -3.89
C THR A 281 11.16 -18.19 -4.47
N ASP A 282 11.41 -18.44 -5.76
CA ASP A 282 12.53 -17.95 -6.57
C ASP A 282 12.31 -16.53 -7.11
N MET A 283 11.09 -15.96 -7.03
CA MET A 283 10.83 -14.55 -7.30
C MET A 283 11.14 -13.70 -6.06
N LYS A 284 12.40 -13.28 -5.91
CA LYS A 284 12.81 -12.44 -4.79
C LYS A 284 12.50 -10.96 -5.04
N PHE A 285 11.96 -10.32 -4.01
CA PHE A 285 11.65 -8.88 -4.00
C PHE A 285 12.86 -8.06 -3.56
N CYS A 286 13.00 -6.88 -4.14
CA CYS A 286 13.91 -5.84 -3.66
C CYS A 286 13.11 -4.67 -3.04
N ALA A 287 13.81 -3.75 -2.37
CA ALA A 287 13.17 -2.59 -1.71
C ALA A 287 12.33 -1.72 -2.67
N LYS A 288 12.64 -1.76 -3.97
CA LYS A 288 12.02 -0.94 -5.01
C LYS A 288 10.75 -1.56 -5.59
N ASP A 289 10.50 -2.84 -5.32
CA ASP A 289 9.26 -3.52 -5.71
C ASP A 289 8.10 -3.22 -4.77
N GLY A 290 8.38 -2.83 -3.52
CA GLY A 290 7.35 -2.55 -2.50
C GLY A 290 6.22 -1.63 -2.99
N PRO A 291 6.53 -0.47 -3.60
CA PRO A 291 5.52 0.42 -4.17
C PRO A 291 4.68 -0.19 -5.30
N THR A 292 5.21 -1.15 -6.06
CA THR A 292 4.54 -1.80 -7.21
C THR A 292 3.45 -2.76 -6.74
N PHE A 293 3.77 -3.55 -5.72
CA PHE A 293 2.88 -4.59 -5.17
C PHE A 293 2.21 -4.15 -3.87
N SER A 294 2.19 -2.84 -3.61
CA SER A 294 1.48 -2.26 -2.48
C SER A 294 -0.01 -2.35 -2.70
N THR A 295 -0.71 -2.94 -1.75
CA THR A 295 -2.17 -3.04 -1.74
C THR A 295 -2.76 -1.87 -1.00
N THR A 296 -3.74 -1.20 -1.59
CA THR A 296 -4.53 -0.17 -0.93
C THR A 296 -5.85 -0.74 -0.45
N VAL A 297 -6.43 -0.14 0.59
CA VAL A 297 -7.82 -0.43 1.00
C VAL A 297 -8.73 -0.25 -0.22
N LEU A 298 -9.57 -1.24 -0.45
CA LEU A 298 -10.52 -1.21 -1.56
C LEU A 298 -11.64 -0.23 -1.25
N LYS A 299 -11.93 0.65 -2.21
CA LYS A 299 -13.06 1.57 -2.17
C LYS A 299 -13.84 1.39 -3.46
N TYR A 300 -15.16 1.44 -3.36
CA TYR A 300 -16.05 1.24 -4.50
C TYR A 300 -15.72 2.22 -5.63
N GLU A 301 -15.63 3.51 -5.31
CA GLU A 301 -15.43 4.59 -6.29
C GLU A 301 -14.08 4.48 -7.00
N ASN A 302 -13.05 4.03 -6.28
CA ASN A 302 -11.72 3.83 -6.87
C ASN A 302 -11.72 2.64 -7.83
N LEU A 303 -12.38 1.54 -7.46
CA LEU A 303 -12.42 0.33 -8.26
C LEU A 303 -13.28 0.55 -9.51
N GLU A 304 -14.42 1.22 -9.36
CA GLU A 304 -15.31 1.65 -10.45
C GLU A 304 -14.55 2.56 -11.44
N PHE A 305 -13.93 3.64 -10.95
CA PHE A 305 -13.20 4.59 -11.79
C PHE A 305 -12.04 3.95 -12.57
N GLU A 306 -11.27 3.05 -11.95
CA GLU A 306 -10.19 2.35 -12.65
C GLU A 306 -10.73 1.30 -13.63
N THR A 307 -11.90 0.71 -13.36
CA THR A 307 -12.59 -0.22 -14.26
C THR A 307 -13.09 0.51 -15.51
N GLU A 308 -13.79 1.64 -15.36
CA GLU A 308 -14.27 2.45 -16.49
C GLU A 308 -13.12 2.90 -17.40
N LYS A 309 -12.02 3.36 -16.78
CA LYS A 309 -10.79 3.71 -17.48
C LYS A 309 -10.20 2.55 -18.27
N LEU A 310 -10.16 1.35 -17.69
CA LEU A 310 -9.66 0.16 -18.37
C LEU A 310 -10.58 -0.24 -19.53
N ILE A 311 -11.89 -0.17 -19.37
CA ILE A 311 -12.88 -0.43 -20.43
C ILE A 311 -12.63 0.50 -21.62
N GLN A 312 -12.51 1.81 -21.36
CA GLN A 312 -12.22 2.82 -22.39
C GLN A 312 -10.86 2.57 -23.04
N TYR A 313 -9.81 2.36 -22.25
CA TYR A 313 -8.46 2.14 -22.75
C TYR A 313 -8.36 0.88 -23.61
N LEU A 314 -9.08 -0.19 -23.25
CA LEU A 314 -9.12 -1.44 -24.00
C LEU A 314 -10.04 -1.38 -25.23
N ASN A 315 -10.81 -0.29 -25.41
CA ASN A 315 -11.84 -0.11 -26.45
C ASN A 315 -12.91 -1.22 -26.41
N LEU A 316 -13.41 -1.54 -25.23
CA LEU A 316 -14.48 -2.52 -25.05
C LEU A 316 -15.84 -1.81 -25.25
N ASN A 317 -16.50 -2.07 -26.37
CA ASN A 317 -17.75 -1.37 -26.73
C ASN A 317 -19.00 -2.05 -26.17
N ASP A 318 -18.97 -3.37 -25.96
CA ASP A 318 -20.15 -4.18 -25.62
C ASP A 318 -20.05 -4.78 -24.21
N VAL A 319 -19.66 -3.97 -23.22
CA VAL A 319 -19.63 -4.43 -21.82
C VAL A 319 -21.07 -4.64 -21.33
N PRO A 320 -21.46 -5.86 -20.89
CA PRO A 320 -22.81 -6.11 -20.40
C PRO A 320 -23.11 -5.29 -19.14
N ASP A 321 -24.29 -4.68 -19.10
CA ASP A 321 -24.79 -4.02 -17.88
C ASP A 321 -25.44 -5.06 -16.96
N VAL A 322 -25.29 -4.84 -15.66
CA VAL A 322 -25.87 -5.71 -14.63
C VAL A 322 -27.33 -5.29 -14.43
N SER A 323 -28.27 -6.18 -14.78
CA SER A 323 -29.70 -5.88 -14.68
C SER A 323 -30.13 -5.64 -13.23
N LEU A 324 -30.71 -4.46 -12.98
CA LEU A 324 -31.29 -4.09 -11.69
C LEU A 324 -32.31 -5.12 -11.19
N GLN A 325 -33.15 -5.65 -12.07
CA GLN A 325 -34.17 -6.65 -11.70
C GLN A 325 -33.54 -7.97 -11.24
N LEU A 326 -32.45 -8.39 -11.90
CA LEU A 326 -31.71 -9.59 -11.52
C LEU A 326 -30.99 -9.39 -10.18
N LEU A 327 -30.45 -8.20 -9.92
CA LEU A 327 -29.86 -7.86 -8.62
C LEU A 327 -30.89 -7.84 -7.49
N THR A 328 -32.08 -7.28 -7.73
CA THR A 328 -33.18 -7.35 -6.76
C THR A 328 -33.51 -8.79 -6.42
N SER A 329 -33.68 -9.65 -7.43
CA SER A 329 -33.94 -11.09 -7.23
C SER A 329 -32.83 -11.73 -6.39
N LYS A 330 -31.58 -11.47 -6.75
CA LYS A 330 -30.39 -11.96 -6.04
C LYS A 330 -30.43 -11.54 -4.57
N TYR A 331 -30.71 -10.28 -4.27
CA TYR A 331 -30.70 -9.80 -2.88
C TYR A 331 -31.87 -10.28 -2.05
N ILE A 332 -33.07 -10.42 -2.63
CA ILE A 332 -34.20 -11.04 -1.93
C ILE A 332 -33.84 -12.46 -1.49
N VAL A 333 -33.23 -13.25 -2.39
CA VAL A 333 -32.79 -14.61 -2.07
C VAL A 333 -31.63 -14.61 -1.05
N MET A 334 -30.65 -13.73 -1.21
CA MET A 334 -29.51 -13.65 -0.28
C MET A 334 -29.90 -13.22 1.13
N LEU A 335 -30.96 -12.43 1.27
CA LEU A 335 -31.48 -11.95 2.56
C LEU A 335 -32.58 -12.86 3.14
N ASP A 336 -32.89 -13.97 2.47
CA ASP A 336 -33.97 -14.90 2.84
C ASP A 336 -35.33 -14.20 3.00
N LEU A 337 -35.59 -13.23 2.12
CA LEU A 337 -36.81 -12.45 2.11
C LEU A 337 -37.92 -13.18 1.31
N PRO A 338 -39.21 -12.99 1.66
CA PRO A 338 -40.33 -13.58 0.93
C PRO A 338 -40.29 -13.26 -0.56
N GLY A 339 -40.46 -14.29 -1.41
CA GLY A 339 -40.36 -14.15 -2.87
C GLY A 339 -41.41 -13.20 -3.45
N GLU A 340 -42.53 -12.99 -2.76
CA GLU A 340 -43.59 -12.03 -3.10
C GLU A 340 -43.07 -10.59 -3.17
N LEU A 341 -42.01 -10.26 -2.39
CA LEU A 341 -41.37 -8.94 -2.42
C LEU A 341 -40.80 -8.58 -3.78
N HIS A 342 -40.43 -9.58 -4.58
CA HIS A 342 -39.91 -9.35 -5.92
C HIS A 342 -40.93 -8.61 -6.80
N GLY A 343 -42.21 -9.00 -6.74
CA GLY A 343 -43.28 -8.36 -7.50
C GLY A 343 -43.50 -6.90 -7.06
N PHE A 344 -43.48 -6.65 -5.75
CA PHE A 344 -43.61 -5.30 -5.21
C PHE A 344 -42.45 -4.39 -5.62
N VAL A 345 -41.21 -4.89 -5.51
CA VAL A 345 -40.02 -4.12 -5.89
C VAL A 345 -40.03 -3.81 -7.39
N ILE A 346 -40.33 -4.78 -8.26
CA ILE A 346 -40.38 -4.52 -9.70
C ILE A 346 -41.41 -3.45 -10.05
N ASN A 347 -42.57 -3.45 -9.40
CA ASN A 347 -43.60 -2.44 -9.64
C ASN A 347 -43.17 -1.03 -9.19
N LEU A 348 -42.25 -0.91 -8.24
CA LEU A 348 -41.66 0.36 -7.82
C LEU A 348 -40.53 0.83 -8.74
N ILE A 349 -39.89 -0.07 -9.47
CA ILE A 349 -38.85 0.29 -10.45
C ILE A 349 -39.55 0.92 -11.67
N GLN A 350 -39.47 2.26 -11.77
CA GLN A 350 -39.98 3.02 -12.90
C GLN A 350 -38.82 3.40 -13.83
N PRO A 351 -38.59 2.67 -14.95
CA PRO A 351 -37.43 2.88 -15.81
C PRO A 351 -37.40 4.29 -16.44
N GLU A 352 -38.55 4.93 -16.62
CA GLU A 352 -38.69 6.26 -17.22
C GLU A 352 -38.16 7.39 -16.32
N LEU A 353 -38.08 7.17 -15.01
CA LEU A 353 -37.58 8.14 -14.04
C LEU A 353 -36.08 8.02 -13.78
N ARG A 354 -35.43 6.99 -14.33
CA ARG A 354 -34.01 6.72 -14.09
C ARG A 354 -33.15 7.60 -14.97
N LYS A 355 -32.17 8.26 -14.35
CA LYS A 355 -31.13 8.98 -15.08
C LYS A 355 -30.10 7.98 -15.64
N GLU A 356 -29.39 8.35 -16.69
CA GLU A 356 -28.33 7.49 -17.24
C GLU A 356 -27.23 7.19 -16.22
N ASP A 357 -26.91 8.16 -15.35
CA ASP A 357 -25.94 8.00 -14.27
C ASP A 357 -26.34 6.94 -13.24
N ASP A 358 -27.64 6.68 -13.07
CA ASP A 358 -28.16 5.75 -12.06
C ASP A 358 -27.80 4.28 -12.37
N ARG A 359 -27.43 3.96 -13.62
CA ARG A 359 -27.02 2.59 -13.99
C ARG A 359 -25.75 2.14 -13.25
N ARG A 360 -24.90 3.08 -12.88
CA ARG A 360 -23.64 2.83 -12.16
C ARG A 360 -23.83 2.36 -10.72
N TYR A 361 -25.00 2.64 -10.15
CA TYR A 361 -25.35 2.32 -8.77
C TYR A 361 -26.42 1.25 -8.68
N ASN A 362 -26.57 0.37 -9.69
CA ASN A 362 -27.60 -0.68 -9.72
C ASN A 362 -27.60 -1.54 -8.44
N ASP A 363 -26.44 -1.78 -7.84
CA ASP A 363 -26.29 -2.51 -6.58
C ASP A 363 -26.98 -1.78 -5.40
N MET A 364 -26.64 -0.50 -5.21
CA MET A 364 -27.24 0.35 -4.19
C MET A 364 -28.73 0.59 -4.43
N LEU A 365 -29.14 0.75 -5.69
CA LEU A 365 -30.53 0.95 -6.06
C LEU A 365 -31.36 -0.30 -5.80
N ALA A 366 -30.86 -1.50 -6.14
CA ALA A 366 -31.57 -2.75 -5.88
C ALA A 366 -31.89 -2.88 -4.38
N MET A 367 -30.88 -2.69 -3.53
CA MET A 367 -31.06 -2.69 -2.08
C MET A 367 -31.96 -1.55 -1.59
N GLY A 368 -31.82 -0.35 -2.15
CA GLY A 368 -32.66 0.80 -1.82
C GLY A 368 -34.14 0.56 -2.09
N TYR A 369 -34.48 -0.03 -3.24
CA TYR A 369 -35.86 -0.40 -3.55
C TYR A 369 -36.39 -1.51 -2.65
N ILE A 370 -35.57 -2.50 -2.29
CA ILE A 370 -35.96 -3.54 -1.32
C ILE A 370 -36.29 -2.90 0.04
N VAL A 371 -35.40 -2.04 0.56
CA VAL A 371 -35.62 -1.35 1.85
C VAL A 371 -36.85 -0.46 1.80
N THR A 372 -37.05 0.27 0.69
CA THR A 372 -38.24 1.12 0.50
C THR A 372 -39.51 0.28 0.46
N THR A 373 -39.49 -0.88 -0.20
CA THR A 373 -40.62 -1.82 -0.24
C THR A 373 -40.95 -2.33 1.17
N LEU A 374 -39.93 -2.74 1.93
CA LEU A 374 -40.12 -3.17 3.32
C LEU A 374 -40.66 -2.04 4.18
N GLN A 375 -40.18 -0.81 3.99
CA GLN A 375 -40.66 0.37 4.71
C GLN A 375 -42.14 0.66 4.40
N LEU A 376 -42.56 0.50 3.14
CA LEU A 376 -43.96 0.68 2.73
C LEU A 376 -44.90 -0.42 3.24
N LEU A 377 -44.41 -1.67 3.32
CA LEU A 377 -45.22 -2.83 3.72
C LEU A 377 -45.27 -3.04 5.24
N LEU A 378 -44.15 -2.81 5.94
CA LEU A 378 -43.97 -3.16 7.35
C LEU A 378 -43.85 -1.94 8.27
N GLY A 379 -43.60 -0.74 7.75
CA GLY A 379 -43.31 0.42 8.59
C GLY A 379 -41.99 0.24 9.35
N LEU A 380 -40.85 0.47 8.68
CA LEU A 380 -39.54 0.40 9.35
C LEU A 380 -39.27 1.70 10.15
N ASP A 381 -40.07 1.97 11.18
CA ASP A 381 -40.03 3.18 12.02
C ASP A 381 -39.72 2.90 13.50
N ASP A 382 -39.08 1.76 13.80
CA ASP A 382 -38.76 1.20 15.13
C ASP A 382 -39.97 0.92 16.05
N SER A 383 -41.15 1.43 15.73
CA SER A 383 -42.38 1.27 16.53
C SER A 383 -43.30 0.22 15.92
N THR A 384 -43.69 0.41 14.66
CA THR A 384 -44.65 -0.46 13.97
C THR A 384 -44.08 -1.85 13.72
N GLU A 385 -42.78 -1.98 13.44
CA GLU A 385 -42.09 -3.29 13.38
C GLU A 385 -42.26 -4.10 14.68
N ARG A 386 -42.15 -3.46 15.85
CA ARG A 386 -42.28 -4.13 17.16
C ARG A 386 -43.71 -4.58 17.41
N GLU A 387 -44.68 -3.75 17.03
CA GLU A 387 -46.09 -4.09 17.12
C GLU A 387 -46.44 -5.26 16.21
N LEU A 388 -45.99 -5.24 14.94
CA LEU A 388 -46.18 -6.33 13.99
C LEU A 388 -45.52 -7.64 14.47
N SER A 389 -44.33 -7.55 15.07
CA SER A 389 -43.66 -8.71 15.67
C SER A 389 -44.46 -9.30 16.83
N HIS A 390 -44.99 -8.46 17.73
CA HIS A 390 -45.86 -8.91 18.82
C HIS A 390 -47.13 -9.60 18.30
N ILE A 391 -47.79 -8.99 17.31
CA ILE A 391 -48.98 -9.56 16.66
C ILE A 391 -48.64 -10.89 15.98
N ALA A 392 -47.50 -10.99 15.30
CA ALA A 392 -47.06 -12.22 14.66
C ALA A 392 -46.81 -13.35 15.66
N VAL A 393 -46.21 -13.06 16.82
CA VAL A 393 -46.04 -14.03 17.91
C VAL A 393 -47.39 -14.49 18.45
N GLU A 394 -48.32 -13.56 18.67
CA GLU A 394 -49.68 -13.89 19.13
C GLU A 394 -50.43 -14.76 18.11
N LEU A 395 -50.35 -14.42 16.82
CA LEU A 395 -50.92 -15.24 15.74
C LEU A 395 -50.30 -16.62 15.70
N ASN A 396 -48.97 -16.75 15.77
CA ASN A 396 -48.31 -18.06 15.78
C ASN A 396 -48.75 -18.92 16.98
N ASN A 397 -48.93 -18.31 18.16
CA ASN A 397 -49.45 -19.01 19.33
C ASN A 397 -50.90 -19.48 19.11
N ILE A 398 -51.73 -18.66 18.47
CA ILE A 398 -53.10 -19.05 18.11
C ILE A 398 -53.09 -20.20 17.10
N PHE A 399 -52.27 -20.12 16.05
CA PHE A 399 -52.17 -21.16 15.03
C PHE A 399 -51.68 -22.49 15.61
N HIS A 400 -50.62 -22.48 16.42
CA HIS A 400 -50.17 -23.68 17.14
C HIS A 400 -51.25 -24.23 18.10
N ASN A 401 -51.97 -23.38 18.81
CA ASN A 401 -53.09 -23.82 19.66
C ASN A 401 -54.29 -24.33 18.84
N SER A 402 -54.50 -23.83 17.63
CA SER A 402 -55.59 -24.22 16.75
C SER A 402 -55.40 -25.61 16.13
N GLU A 403 -54.16 -26.01 15.79
CA GLU A 403 -53.87 -27.38 15.34
C GLU A 403 -54.18 -28.42 16.44
N PHE A 404 -53.93 -28.08 17.70
CA PHE A 404 -54.31 -28.93 18.84
C PHE A 404 -55.82 -28.95 19.13
N THR A 405 -56.58 -27.91 18.76
CA THR A 405 -58.04 -27.88 18.96
C THR A 405 -58.83 -28.50 17.82
N CYS A 406 -58.30 -28.49 16.59
CA CYS A 406 -58.91 -29.19 15.45
C CYS A 406 -58.85 -30.72 15.63
N PHE A 407 -57.74 -31.26 16.12
CA PHE A 407 -57.63 -32.69 16.46
C PHE A 407 -58.54 -33.12 17.63
N LYS A 408 -58.85 -32.21 18.57
CA LYS A 408 -59.79 -32.50 19.66
C LYS A 408 -61.26 -32.48 19.23
N LYS A 409 -61.64 -31.64 18.26
CA LYS A 409 -63.02 -31.60 17.72
C LYS A 409 -63.34 -32.76 16.75
N ALA A 410 -62.33 -33.32 16.08
CA ALA A 410 -62.52 -34.51 15.24
C ALA A 410 -62.71 -35.80 16.05
N ASN A 411 -62.05 -35.94 17.21
CA ASN A 411 -62.13 -37.15 18.03
C ASN A 411 -63.34 -37.24 18.97
N THR A 412 -64.05 -36.14 19.25
CA THR A 412 -65.30 -36.17 20.03
C THR A 412 -66.55 -36.46 19.20
N SER A 413 -66.49 -36.31 17.87
CA SER A 413 -67.62 -36.61 16.98
C SER A 413 -67.66 -38.07 16.49
N ILE A 414 -66.59 -38.86 16.70
CA ILE A 414 -66.50 -40.27 16.29
C ILE A 414 -66.86 -41.25 17.44
N LEU A 415 -67.11 -40.75 18.65
CA LEU A 415 -67.50 -41.56 19.83
C LEU A 415 -68.99 -41.44 20.21
N MET A 416 -69.84 -40.84 19.35
CA MET A 416 -71.30 -40.75 19.55
C MET A 416 -72.13 -41.21 18.33
N LEU A 417 -71.59 -42.16 17.56
CA LEU A 417 -72.34 -43.03 16.65
C LEU A 417 -71.81 -44.46 16.84
#